data_AF-A0A955WKW4-F1
#
_entry.id   AF-A0A955WKW4-F1
#
_cell.length_a   1.000
_cell.length_b   1.000
_cell.length_c   1.000
_cell.angle_alpha   90.00
_cell.angle_beta   90.00
_cell.angle_gamma   90.00
#
_symmetry.space_group_name_H-M   'P 1'
#
loop_
_entity.id
_entity.type
_entity.pdbx_description
1 polymer ?
#
loop_
_entity_poly.entity_id
_entity_poly.type
_entity_poly.pdbx_seq_one_letter_code
_entity_poly.pdbx_strand_id
1 'polypeptide(L)'
;MIARRPCPVLLLVAALALVACDDEGHGNVKTGFGDDMGQVGEDARPDEPIDRSDADPDGTGLGGDEGPRETDDQGVPPDVRDMAPDMLDAEPPEDDADTEPPDRGDMDASGPDGCEPGAVMRCGEGECPGGVKHCTADGRFGECEPPPELCGDNADNDCDGRVDETLVGNAVPCHVGVGGCARDGVLYCAGGFVECSAQPGDASEEVCNGIDDDCDEATDEGVGGNVPCAFGDGICRARGLTICDAGGNVYCPAEAG
;
A
#
# COMPACT_ATOMS: atom_id res chain seq x y z
N MET A 1 27.91 -46.31 -41.61
CA MET A 1 27.67 -47.17 -40.42
C MET A 1 27.46 -46.26 -39.23
N ILE A 2 26.24 -46.22 -38.68
CA ILE A 2 25.90 -46.12 -37.24
C ILE A 2 24.38 -46.30 -37.21
N ALA A 3 23.96 -47.26 -36.39
CA ALA A 3 22.67 -47.92 -36.43
C ALA A 3 21.54 -47.08 -35.83
N ARG A 4 20.37 -47.07 -36.47
CA ARG A 4 19.09 -46.83 -35.79
C ARG A 4 18.45 -48.19 -35.50
N ARG A 5 18.25 -48.48 -34.21
CA ARG A 5 17.54 -49.66 -33.71
C ARG A 5 16.03 -49.52 -34.00
N PRO A 6 15.31 -50.59 -34.33
CA PRO A 6 13.87 -50.56 -34.55
C PRO A 6 13.09 -50.64 -33.23
N CYS A 7 12.04 -49.83 -33.08
CA CYS A 7 10.96 -50.09 -32.14
C CYS A 7 9.90 -50.95 -32.87
N PRO A 8 9.50 -52.13 -32.36
CA PRO A 8 8.65 -53.05 -33.10
C PRO A 8 7.18 -52.62 -32.97
N VAL A 9 6.56 -52.25 -34.08
CA VAL A 9 5.10 -52.26 -34.20
C VAL A 9 4.68 -53.72 -34.44
N LEU A 10 3.93 -54.25 -33.48
CA LEU A 10 3.21 -55.51 -33.61
C LEU A 10 2.17 -55.38 -34.72
N LEU A 11 2.44 -56.12 -35.78
CA LEU A 11 1.59 -56.74 -36.79
C LEU A 11 0.05 -56.69 -36.59
N LEU A 12 -0.64 -56.54 -37.74
CA LEU A 12 -2.04 -56.89 -38.11
C LEU A 12 -3.05 -55.72 -37.95
N VAL A 13 -3.73 -55.19 -38.98
CA VAL A 13 -4.12 -55.67 -40.33
C VAL A 13 -4.45 -54.44 -41.24
N ALA A 14 -4.31 -54.62 -42.56
CA ALA A 14 -5.02 -53.94 -43.66
C ALA A 14 -4.43 -52.63 -44.26
N ALA A 15 -3.58 -52.85 -45.26
CA ALA A 15 -3.59 -52.24 -46.61
C ALA A 15 -4.14 -50.81 -46.80
N LEU A 16 -3.26 -49.85 -47.13
CA LEU A 16 -3.19 -49.25 -48.48
C LEU A 16 -1.96 -48.33 -48.63
N ALA A 17 -1.24 -48.52 -49.74
CA ALA A 17 -0.44 -47.57 -50.51
C ALA A 17 0.47 -46.52 -49.81
N LEU A 18 1.77 -46.67 -50.10
CA LEU A 18 2.84 -45.68 -50.03
C LEU A 18 2.48 -44.35 -50.70
N VAL A 19 2.75 -43.23 -50.02
CA VAL A 19 3.27 -42.00 -50.64
C VAL A 19 4.45 -41.51 -49.78
N ALA A 20 5.61 -41.45 -50.42
CA ALA A 20 6.81 -40.82 -49.89
C ALA A 20 6.73 -39.30 -50.16
N CYS A 21 7.13 -38.48 -49.20
CA CYS A 21 7.57 -37.12 -49.47
C CYS A 21 9.09 -37.08 -49.27
N ASP A 22 9.78 -36.83 -50.37
CA ASP A 22 11.18 -36.47 -50.46
C ASP A 22 11.17 -35.00 -50.90
N ASP A 23 11.83 -34.10 -50.17
CA ASP A 23 12.18 -32.77 -50.71
C ASP A 23 13.46 -32.26 -50.02
N GLU A 24 14.58 -32.38 -50.75
CA GLU A 24 15.79 -31.60 -50.51
C GLU A 24 15.68 -30.25 -51.26
N GLY A 25 15.97 -29.13 -50.58
CA GLY A 25 15.89 -27.80 -51.23
C GLY A 25 16.63 -26.66 -50.52
N HIS A 26 17.93 -26.56 -50.80
CA HIS A 26 18.90 -25.46 -50.61
C HIS A 26 18.41 -23.99 -50.44
N GLY A 27 19.18 -23.18 -49.68
CA GLY A 27 19.40 -21.77 -50.05
C GLY A 27 19.81 -20.80 -48.93
N ASN A 28 21.11 -20.47 -48.85
CA ASN A 28 21.66 -19.37 -48.03
C ASN A 28 21.16 -17.98 -48.46
N VAL A 29 20.77 -17.11 -47.52
CA VAL A 29 20.72 -15.66 -47.72
C VAL A 29 21.50 -14.92 -46.63
N LYS A 30 22.58 -14.29 -47.12
CA LYS A 30 23.38 -13.19 -46.57
C LYS A 30 22.75 -12.36 -45.45
N THR A 31 23.43 -12.31 -44.30
CA THR A 31 23.40 -11.16 -43.38
C THR A 31 24.21 -10.01 -43.99
N GLY A 32 23.52 -8.99 -44.49
CA GLY A 32 24.10 -7.71 -44.87
C GLY A 32 24.02 -6.74 -43.71
N PHE A 33 25.16 -6.45 -43.10
CA PHE A 33 25.39 -5.26 -42.29
C PHE A 33 25.22 -4.01 -43.15
N GLY A 34 24.59 -2.99 -42.58
CA GLY A 34 24.46 -1.65 -43.15
C GLY A 34 24.12 -0.66 -42.05
N ASP A 35 25.17 -0.09 -41.47
CA ASP A 35 25.17 1.07 -40.59
C ASP A 35 24.45 2.27 -41.25
N ASP A 36 23.63 3.00 -40.47
CA ASP A 36 23.54 4.46 -40.62
C ASP A 36 23.10 5.10 -39.30
N MET A 37 24.08 5.69 -38.62
CA MET A 37 23.85 6.69 -37.56
C MET A 37 23.74 8.07 -38.22
N GLY A 38 22.68 8.81 -37.88
CA GLY A 38 22.61 10.26 -38.04
C GLY A 38 21.20 10.77 -37.76
N GLN A 39 20.95 11.88 -37.09
CA GLN A 39 21.77 12.94 -36.51
C GLN A 39 20.87 13.61 -35.46
N VAL A 40 21.46 13.97 -34.31
CA VAL A 40 20.90 14.93 -33.37
C VAL A 40 21.12 16.34 -33.95
N GLY A 41 20.07 17.14 -34.07
CA GLY A 41 20.13 18.59 -34.25
C GLY A 41 19.40 19.22 -33.06
N GLU A 42 20.10 19.86 -32.13
CA GLU A 42 20.56 21.26 -32.16
C GLU A 42 19.45 22.25 -31.74
N ASP A 43 19.62 22.72 -30.49
CA ASP A 43 19.55 24.11 -30.04
C ASP A 43 18.25 24.93 -30.17
N ALA A 44 17.61 25.17 -29.01
CA ALA A 44 17.21 26.51 -28.57
C ALA A 44 16.77 26.52 -27.08
N ARG A 45 17.63 27.06 -26.21
CA ARG A 45 17.25 27.92 -25.07
C ARG A 45 17.59 29.37 -25.51
N PRO A 46 17.14 30.49 -24.87
CA PRO A 46 16.61 30.62 -23.51
C PRO A 46 15.46 31.69 -23.36
N ASP A 47 15.13 31.99 -22.10
CA ASP A 47 14.54 33.23 -21.55
C ASP A 47 13.02 33.49 -21.67
N GLU A 48 12.31 33.44 -20.52
CA GLU A 48 11.94 34.65 -19.73
C GLU A 48 11.08 34.25 -18.50
N PRO A 49 11.30 34.87 -17.31
CA PRO A 49 10.53 34.64 -16.09
C PRO A 49 9.25 35.49 -16.06
N ILE A 50 8.13 34.89 -15.62
CA ILE A 50 6.90 35.65 -15.37
C ILE A 50 6.94 36.22 -13.95
N ASP A 51 7.17 37.52 -13.90
CA ASP A 51 6.96 38.42 -12.77
C ASP A 51 5.50 38.36 -12.28
N ARG A 52 5.30 38.10 -10.99
CA ARG A 52 4.05 38.37 -10.28
C ARG A 52 4.38 39.09 -8.98
N SER A 53 4.60 40.40 -9.13
CA SER A 53 4.39 41.41 -8.11
C SER A 53 2.98 41.38 -7.52
N ASP A 54 2.95 41.34 -6.18
CA ASP A 54 2.15 42.18 -5.27
C ASP A 54 0.64 42.32 -5.49
N ALA A 55 -0.15 41.76 -4.56
CA ALA A 55 -1.33 42.41 -3.99
C ALA A 55 -1.84 41.67 -2.73
N ASP A 56 -1.33 42.07 -1.56
CA ASP A 56 -2.14 42.09 -0.34
C ASP A 56 -3.34 43.03 -0.52
N PRO A 57 -4.46 42.74 0.15
CA PRO A 57 -4.85 43.71 1.16
C PRO A 57 -5.35 43.09 2.47
N ASP A 58 -4.69 43.51 3.56
CA ASP A 58 -5.26 43.67 4.88
C ASP A 58 -6.60 44.43 4.84
N GLY A 59 -7.57 43.96 5.64
CA GLY A 59 -8.89 44.56 5.74
C GLY A 59 -9.63 44.15 7.01
N THR A 60 -9.12 44.60 8.15
CA THR A 60 -9.76 44.60 9.48
C THR A 60 -11.22 45.06 9.46
N GLY A 61 -12.10 44.40 10.23
CA GLY A 61 -13.48 44.86 10.45
C GLY A 61 -14.16 44.22 11.65
N LEU A 62 -14.32 44.99 12.71
CA LEU A 62 -14.81 44.65 14.04
C LEU A 62 -16.36 44.58 14.14
N GLY A 63 -16.84 43.77 15.09
CA GLY A 63 -17.97 44.13 15.96
C GLY A 63 -19.28 43.37 15.77
N GLY A 64 -19.91 42.98 16.89
CA GLY A 64 -21.36 42.74 16.93
C GLY A 64 -21.80 41.60 17.85
N ASP A 65 -22.03 41.97 19.10
CA ASP A 65 -22.63 41.21 20.19
C ASP A 65 -24.07 40.72 19.89
N GLU A 66 -24.52 39.68 20.60
CA GLU A 66 -25.77 39.63 21.40
C GLU A 66 -26.22 38.16 21.68
N GLY A 67 -26.42 37.83 22.97
CA GLY A 67 -27.06 36.59 23.45
C GLY A 67 -28.54 36.50 23.05
N PRO A 68 -29.40 35.63 23.65
CA PRO A 68 -29.45 35.17 25.06
C PRO A 68 -29.51 33.61 25.13
N ARG A 69 -29.70 32.87 26.22
CA ARG A 69 -30.76 32.91 27.26
C ARG A 69 -30.38 31.92 28.36
N GLU A 70 -30.33 32.39 29.61
CA GLU A 70 -30.40 31.54 30.81
C GLU A 70 -31.86 31.25 31.13
N THR A 71 -32.16 30.00 31.47
CA THR A 71 -33.33 29.63 32.29
C THR A 71 -32.98 28.42 33.15
N ASP A 72 -32.97 28.66 34.46
CA ASP A 72 -33.58 27.82 35.50
C ASP A 72 -33.17 26.35 35.65
N ASP A 73 -32.42 26.05 36.72
CA ASP A 73 -32.87 25.05 37.70
C ASP A 73 -32.20 25.27 39.08
N GLN A 74 -32.95 25.91 39.99
CA GLN A 74 -32.68 25.84 41.43
C GLN A 74 -33.66 24.84 42.05
N GLY A 75 -33.14 23.79 42.70
CA GLY A 75 -34.01 22.80 43.33
C GLY A 75 -33.31 21.77 44.23
N VAL A 76 -32.52 22.21 45.22
CA VAL A 76 -32.22 21.40 46.44
C VAL A 76 -33.30 21.73 47.48
N PRO A 77 -33.95 20.77 48.18
CA PRO A 77 -33.45 20.30 49.50
C PRO A 77 -33.97 18.89 49.93
N PRO A 78 -33.87 18.46 51.21
CA PRO A 78 -32.66 17.98 51.88
C PRO A 78 -32.83 16.60 52.57
N ASP A 79 -31.71 16.06 53.03
CA ASP A 79 -31.49 15.20 54.21
C ASP A 79 -32.60 14.29 54.76
N VAL A 80 -32.37 12.98 54.62
CA VAL A 80 -32.72 11.95 55.61
C VAL A 80 -31.46 11.14 55.92
N ARG A 81 -30.68 11.55 56.92
CA ARG A 81 -30.66 11.00 58.30
C ARG A 81 -30.49 9.47 58.35
N ASP A 82 -29.24 9.09 58.64
CA ASP A 82 -28.82 8.17 59.70
C ASP A 82 -29.82 7.10 60.14
N MET A 83 -29.44 5.82 59.97
CA MET A 83 -29.43 4.83 61.06
C MET A 83 -28.76 3.54 60.60
N ALA A 84 -27.48 3.41 60.96
CA ALA A 84 -26.87 2.11 61.18
C ALA A 84 -27.65 1.34 62.27
N PRO A 85 -27.54 0.01 62.27
CA PRO A 85 -27.19 -0.60 63.52
C PRO A 85 -25.94 -1.48 63.40
N ASP A 86 -25.19 -1.39 64.49
CA ASP A 86 -24.09 -2.22 64.96
C ASP A 86 -24.24 -3.72 64.69
N MET A 87 -23.13 -4.41 65.01
CA MET A 87 -22.99 -5.81 65.41
C MET A 87 -22.32 -6.67 64.33
N LEU A 88 -21.00 -6.87 64.45
CA LEU A 88 -20.48 -8.03 65.17
C LEU A 88 -18.95 -8.07 65.09
N ASP A 89 -18.33 -7.92 66.26
CA ASP A 89 -16.95 -8.27 66.53
C ASP A 89 -16.63 -9.69 66.09
N ALA A 90 -15.56 -9.83 65.30
CA ALA A 90 -14.82 -11.07 65.16
C ALA A 90 -13.37 -10.70 64.84
N GLU A 91 -12.60 -10.42 65.89
CA GLU A 91 -11.14 -10.43 65.81
C GLU A 91 -10.64 -11.87 65.73
N PRO A 92 -9.94 -12.29 64.67
CA PRO A 92 -9.12 -13.48 64.70
C PRO A 92 -7.73 -13.14 65.29
N PRO A 93 -7.06 -14.14 65.91
CA PRO A 93 -5.90 -13.94 66.77
C PRO A 93 -4.67 -13.44 66.01
N GLU A 94 -3.85 -12.68 66.73
CA GLU A 94 -2.53 -12.23 66.35
C GLU A 94 -1.60 -13.45 66.18
N ASP A 95 -1.36 -13.85 64.94
CA ASP A 95 -0.23 -14.71 64.58
C ASP A 95 0.96 -13.81 64.22
N ASP A 96 1.76 -13.51 65.24
CA ASP A 96 3.14 -13.05 65.11
C ASP A 96 3.95 -14.11 64.35
N ALA A 97 4.11 -13.90 63.05
CA ALA A 97 5.17 -14.51 62.26
C ALA A 97 5.88 -13.42 61.45
N ASP A 98 6.64 -12.60 62.18
CA ASP A 98 7.81 -11.92 61.66
C ASP A 98 8.76 -12.96 61.06
N THR A 99 8.63 -13.18 59.76
CA THR A 99 9.71 -13.69 58.93
C THR A 99 9.60 -13.01 57.58
N GLU A 100 9.83 -11.70 57.56
CA GLU A 100 10.32 -11.08 56.33
C GLU A 100 11.60 -11.85 55.94
N PRO A 101 11.65 -12.52 54.77
CA PRO A 101 12.93 -12.93 54.22
C PRO A 101 13.79 -11.66 54.08
N PRO A 102 15.12 -11.73 54.27
CA PRO A 102 15.96 -10.57 53.94
C PRO A 102 15.69 -10.26 52.48
N ASP A 103 15.01 -9.13 52.27
CA ASP A 103 14.67 -8.62 50.97
C ASP A 103 15.99 -8.61 50.19
N ARG A 104 16.08 -9.55 49.24
CA ARG A 104 17.25 -9.63 48.38
C ARG A 104 17.21 -8.31 47.68
N GLY A 105 18.17 -7.43 47.99
CA GLY A 105 18.24 -6.10 47.43
C GLY A 105 17.88 -6.10 45.95
N ASP A 106 16.61 -5.82 45.69
CA ASP A 106 16.13 -5.31 44.45
C ASP A 106 16.62 -3.87 44.49
N MET A 107 17.88 -3.70 44.08
CA MET A 107 18.41 -2.40 43.70
C MET A 107 17.67 -1.96 42.43
N ASP A 108 16.42 -1.57 42.64
CA ASP A 108 15.79 -0.37 42.16
C ASP A 108 16.41 0.19 40.88
N ALA A 109 15.92 -0.27 39.73
CA ALA A 109 16.25 0.33 38.45
C ALA A 109 15.56 1.69 38.24
N SER A 110 14.86 2.22 39.25
CA SER A 110 14.24 3.54 39.19
C SER A 110 14.17 4.20 40.57
N GLY A 111 15.28 4.83 41.00
CA GLY A 111 15.16 5.97 41.90
C GLY A 111 14.14 6.99 41.35
N PRO A 112 13.57 7.88 42.17
CA PRO A 112 12.20 8.41 42.05
C PRO A 112 11.86 9.26 40.80
N ASP A 113 12.79 9.42 39.85
CA ASP A 113 12.57 10.12 38.57
C ASP A 113 13.29 9.45 37.36
N GLY A 114 13.74 8.19 37.49
CA GLY A 114 14.50 7.46 36.46
C GLY A 114 13.67 6.44 35.67
N CYS A 115 14.09 6.14 34.43
CA CYS A 115 13.53 5.08 33.59
C CYS A 115 14.62 4.24 32.91
N GLU A 116 14.28 3.01 32.52
CA GLU A 116 15.17 2.14 31.74
C GLU A 116 15.25 2.64 30.27
N PRO A 117 16.45 2.79 29.67
CA PRO A 117 16.59 3.23 28.28
C PRO A 117 15.75 2.38 27.32
N GLY A 118 14.94 3.05 26.49
CA GLY A 118 14.00 2.40 25.58
C GLY A 118 12.63 2.06 26.19
N ALA A 119 12.43 2.26 27.50
CA ALA A 119 11.10 2.15 28.11
C ALA A 119 10.14 3.18 27.50
N VAL A 120 8.88 2.79 27.32
CA VAL A 120 7.81 3.64 26.79
C VAL A 120 6.75 3.83 27.87
N MET A 121 6.31 5.07 28.07
CA MET A 121 5.26 5.42 29.02
C MET A 121 4.20 6.27 28.33
N ARG A 122 2.92 6.05 28.68
CA ARG A 122 1.83 6.91 28.20
C ARG A 122 1.94 8.31 28.82
N CYS A 123 1.59 9.31 28.04
CA CYS A 123 1.50 10.70 28.45
C CYS A 123 0.34 11.37 27.70
N GLY A 124 0.04 12.63 28.04
CA GLY A 124 -1.15 13.31 27.55
C GLY A 124 -2.35 13.09 28.49
N GLU A 125 -2.91 14.18 28.97
CA GLU A 125 -4.12 14.25 29.80
C GLU A 125 -5.05 15.30 29.17
N GLY A 126 -6.38 15.14 29.31
CA GLY A 126 -7.35 16.08 28.76
C GLY A 126 -7.74 15.80 27.31
N GLU A 127 -7.80 16.85 26.48
CA GLU A 127 -8.24 16.82 25.06
C GLU A 127 -7.40 15.89 24.17
N CYS A 128 -6.22 15.48 24.67
CA CYS A 128 -5.23 14.70 23.94
C CYS A 128 -4.74 13.46 24.69
N PRO A 129 -5.59 12.42 24.82
CA PRO A 129 -5.22 11.17 25.46
C PRO A 129 -4.53 10.23 24.46
N GLY A 130 -3.31 9.77 24.78
CA GLY A 130 -2.70 8.66 24.02
C GLY A 130 -1.28 8.89 23.52
N GLY A 131 -0.66 10.01 23.84
CA GLY A 131 0.76 10.23 23.58
C GLY A 131 1.66 9.23 24.31
N VAL A 132 2.88 9.09 23.81
CA VAL A 132 3.92 8.25 24.40
C VAL A 132 5.22 9.02 24.56
N LYS A 133 5.94 8.78 25.65
CA LYS A 133 7.29 9.29 25.86
C LYS A 133 8.28 8.14 25.92
N HIS A 134 9.40 8.30 25.23
CA HIS A 134 10.48 7.33 25.20
C HIS A 134 11.55 7.68 26.23
N CYS A 135 12.01 6.68 26.97
CA CYS A 135 13.14 6.84 27.86
C CYS A 135 14.44 6.90 27.06
N THR A 136 15.18 8.00 27.18
CA THR A 136 16.45 8.20 26.52
C THR A 136 17.56 7.38 27.17
N ALA A 137 18.71 7.31 26.50
CA ALA A 137 19.91 6.66 27.04
C ALA A 137 20.39 7.25 28.37
N ASP A 138 20.00 8.50 28.67
CA ASP A 138 20.33 9.20 29.92
C ASP A 138 19.39 8.82 31.09
N GLY A 139 18.51 7.83 30.89
CA GLY A 139 17.60 7.32 31.91
C GLY A 139 16.48 8.29 32.27
N ARG A 140 16.09 9.15 31.32
CA ARG A 140 15.02 10.14 31.48
C ARG A 140 14.02 10.02 30.34
N PHE A 141 12.74 10.21 30.64
CA PHE A 141 11.75 10.32 29.58
C PHE A 141 11.95 11.63 28.80
N GLY A 142 11.87 11.54 27.47
CA GLY A 142 11.81 12.69 26.59
C GLY A 142 10.47 13.42 26.65
N GLU A 143 10.25 14.29 25.66
CA GLU A 143 8.97 14.97 25.47
C GLU A 143 7.86 13.96 25.13
N CYS A 144 6.62 14.34 25.40
CA CYS A 144 5.46 13.53 25.02
C CYS A 144 5.29 13.64 23.51
N GLU A 145 5.40 12.52 22.81
CA GLU A 145 5.11 12.43 21.39
C GLU A 145 3.63 12.06 21.25
N PRO A 146 2.79 12.94 20.69
CA PRO A 146 1.39 12.65 20.48
C PRO A 146 1.24 11.55 19.41
N PRO A 147 0.14 10.78 19.42
CA PRO A 147 -0.11 9.81 18.36
C PRO A 147 -0.28 10.55 17.01
N PRO A 148 -0.07 9.86 15.87
CA PRO A 148 -0.39 10.43 14.57
C PRO A 148 -1.89 10.73 14.46
N GLU A 149 -2.23 11.80 13.74
CA GLU A 149 -3.61 12.22 13.48
C GLU A 149 -4.43 11.10 12.83
N LEU A 150 -5.67 10.88 13.28
CA LEU A 150 -6.62 9.96 12.65
C LEU A 150 -7.61 10.73 11.78
N CYS A 151 -7.36 10.74 10.49
CA CYS A 151 -8.26 11.41 9.54
C CYS A 151 -9.68 10.82 9.54
N GLY A 152 -10.67 11.69 9.74
CA GLY A 152 -12.10 11.43 9.64
C GLY A 152 -12.81 11.14 10.97
N ASP A 153 -12.13 11.33 12.11
CA ASP A 153 -12.74 11.15 13.43
C ASP A 153 -13.22 12.48 14.08
N ASN A 154 -12.97 13.63 13.42
CA ASN A 154 -13.23 14.99 13.93
C ASN A 154 -12.56 15.28 15.29
N ALA A 155 -11.45 14.61 15.59
CA ALA A 155 -10.63 14.88 16.76
C ALA A 155 -9.23 15.35 16.33
N ASP A 156 -8.65 16.20 17.18
CA ASP A 156 -7.23 16.55 17.12
C ASP A 156 -6.48 15.47 17.93
N ASN A 157 -6.01 14.41 17.26
CA ASN A 157 -5.32 13.32 17.94
C ASN A 157 -3.84 13.63 18.17
N ASP A 158 -3.25 14.45 17.29
CA ASP A 158 -1.83 14.82 17.36
C ASP A 158 -1.55 16.13 18.14
N CYS A 159 -2.61 16.80 18.60
CA CYS A 159 -2.59 17.95 19.49
C CYS A 159 -1.91 19.19 18.92
N ASP A 160 -1.85 19.30 17.59
CA ASP A 160 -1.21 20.45 16.94
C ASP A 160 -2.15 21.67 16.83
N GLY A 161 -3.43 21.46 17.17
CA GLY A 161 -4.46 22.49 17.24
C GLY A 161 -5.29 22.64 15.97
N ARG A 162 -5.15 21.78 14.95
CA ARG A 162 -6.27 21.56 14.03
C ARG A 162 -6.72 20.10 14.04
N VAL A 163 -7.74 19.84 13.23
CA VAL A 163 -8.54 18.62 13.25
C VAL A 163 -8.57 18.10 11.82
N ASP A 164 -8.32 16.81 11.64
CA ASP A 164 -8.39 16.11 10.36
C ASP A 164 -7.49 16.76 9.27
N GLU A 165 -6.29 17.22 9.64
CA GLU A 165 -5.51 18.10 8.78
C GLU A 165 -4.47 17.40 7.91
N THR A 166 -3.78 16.38 8.41
CA THR A 166 -2.85 15.51 7.68
C THR A 166 -2.42 14.40 8.62
N LEU A 167 -2.18 13.19 8.11
CA LEU A 167 -1.51 12.12 8.86
C LEU A 167 -0.08 12.58 9.22
N VAL A 168 0.11 13.28 10.35
CA VAL A 168 1.45 13.66 10.81
C VAL A 168 2.22 12.39 11.13
N GLY A 169 3.43 12.28 10.58
CA GLY A 169 4.41 11.31 11.06
C GLY A 169 5.12 10.53 9.98
N ASN A 170 4.50 10.16 8.87
CA ASN A 170 5.16 9.57 7.70
C ASN A 170 4.23 9.68 6.50
N ALA A 171 4.76 10.03 5.34
CA ALA A 171 4.08 9.87 4.07
C ALA A 171 3.75 8.38 3.87
N VAL A 172 2.59 7.92 4.35
CA VAL A 172 2.18 6.53 4.25
C VAL A 172 2.03 6.22 2.75
N PRO A 173 2.84 5.32 2.18
CA PRO A 173 2.77 5.06 0.76
C PRO A 173 1.42 4.42 0.42
N CYS A 174 0.84 4.84 -0.69
CA CYS A 174 -0.36 4.24 -1.27
C CYS A 174 -0.12 3.87 -2.72
N HIS A 175 -0.88 2.89 -3.18
CA HIS A 175 -0.81 2.39 -4.55
C HIS A 175 -2.21 2.41 -5.16
N VAL A 176 -2.34 2.98 -6.36
CA VAL A 176 -3.60 3.09 -7.09
C VAL A 176 -3.43 2.57 -8.51
N GLY A 177 -4.52 2.09 -9.11
CA GLY A 177 -4.48 1.46 -10.42
C GLY A 177 -3.99 0.00 -10.37
N VAL A 178 -4.06 -0.65 -11.53
CA VAL A 178 -3.59 -2.02 -11.77
C VAL A 178 -2.66 -2.01 -12.98
N GLY A 179 -1.87 -3.08 -13.16
CA GLY A 179 -1.05 -3.22 -14.36
C GLY A 179 -0.09 -2.06 -14.63
N GLY A 180 -0.04 -1.64 -15.90
CA GLY A 180 0.69 -0.48 -16.40
C GLY A 180 0.12 0.87 -15.93
N CYS A 181 -1.12 0.89 -15.44
CA CYS A 181 -1.73 2.08 -14.82
C CYS A 181 -1.38 2.24 -13.34
N ALA A 182 -0.65 1.30 -12.75
CA ALA A 182 -0.28 1.36 -11.34
C ALA A 182 0.59 2.60 -11.04
N ARG A 183 0.23 3.39 -10.02
CA ARG A 183 0.95 4.58 -9.57
C ARG A 183 1.10 4.60 -8.07
N ASP A 184 2.30 4.98 -7.62
CA ASP A 184 2.62 5.21 -6.22
C ASP A 184 2.30 6.66 -5.82
N GLY A 185 1.76 6.82 -4.62
CA GLY A 185 1.49 8.10 -3.99
C GLY A 185 1.68 8.03 -2.49
N VAL A 186 1.18 9.05 -1.81
CA VAL A 186 1.17 9.14 -0.36
C VAL A 186 -0.25 9.42 0.12
N LEU A 187 -0.64 8.80 1.24
CA LEU A 187 -1.93 9.09 1.85
C LEU A 187 -1.93 10.51 2.43
N TYR A 188 -3.04 11.21 2.27
CA TYR A 188 -3.30 12.53 2.85
C TYR A 188 -4.75 12.61 3.32
N CYS A 189 -5.04 13.57 4.20
CA CYS A 189 -6.41 13.81 4.64
C CYS A 189 -7.07 14.90 3.77
N ALA A 190 -8.24 14.59 3.21
CA ALA A 190 -9.02 15.51 2.39
C ALA A 190 -10.49 15.44 2.79
N GLY A 191 -11.04 16.54 3.31
CA GLY A 191 -12.47 16.63 3.64
C GLY A 191 -12.94 15.59 4.68
N GLY A 192 -12.07 15.20 5.62
CA GLY A 192 -12.36 14.16 6.62
C GLY A 192 -12.25 12.73 6.10
N PHE A 193 -11.60 12.51 4.97
CA PHE A 193 -11.34 11.17 4.42
C PHE A 193 -9.88 11.01 4.03
N VAL A 194 -9.36 9.81 4.22
CA VAL A 194 -8.02 9.45 3.75
C VAL A 194 -8.07 9.24 2.24
N GLU A 195 -7.30 10.03 1.50
CA GLU A 195 -7.15 9.94 0.05
C GLU A 195 -5.69 9.65 -0.33
N CYS A 196 -5.49 9.02 -1.50
CA CYS A 196 -4.15 8.81 -2.05
C CYS A 196 -3.79 9.95 -3.00
N SER A 197 -2.60 10.53 -2.86
CA SER A 197 -2.15 11.65 -3.70
C SER A 197 -1.93 11.27 -5.17
N ALA A 198 -1.87 9.97 -5.47
CA ALA A 198 -1.72 9.46 -6.81
C ALA A 198 -3.09 9.19 -7.44
N GLN A 199 -3.14 9.37 -8.76
CA GLN A 199 -4.24 8.92 -9.61
C GLN A 199 -3.75 7.76 -10.48
N PRO A 200 -4.60 6.78 -10.81
CA PRO A 200 -4.24 5.75 -11.78
C PRO A 200 -3.74 6.36 -13.08
N GLY A 201 -2.76 5.71 -13.70
CA GLY A 201 -2.32 6.07 -15.05
C GLY A 201 -3.43 5.90 -16.09
N ASP A 202 -3.26 6.55 -17.24
CA ASP A 202 -4.13 6.34 -18.38
C ASP A 202 -3.92 4.93 -18.95
N ALA A 203 -5.02 4.28 -19.31
CA ALA A 203 -5.01 3.02 -20.05
C ALA A 203 -4.45 3.23 -21.47
N SER A 204 -3.68 2.26 -21.93
CA SER A 204 -3.19 2.15 -23.31
C SER A 204 -3.71 0.90 -23.99
N GLU A 205 -3.53 0.78 -25.31
CA GLU A 205 -3.82 -0.47 -26.00
C GLU A 205 -2.82 -1.53 -25.56
N GLU A 206 -3.32 -2.73 -25.27
CA GLU A 206 -2.50 -3.87 -24.93
C GLU A 206 -1.36 -4.09 -25.93
N VAL A 207 -0.19 -4.46 -25.43
CA VAL A 207 0.84 -5.09 -26.25
C VAL A 207 1.34 -6.33 -25.54
N CYS A 208 1.77 -7.32 -26.31
CA CYS A 208 2.32 -8.57 -25.80
C CYS A 208 3.65 -8.34 -25.04
N ASN A 209 3.58 -7.88 -23.79
CA ASN A 209 4.71 -7.49 -22.96
C ASN A 209 4.64 -8.07 -21.53
N GLY A 210 3.56 -8.79 -21.20
CA GLY A 210 3.31 -9.36 -19.88
C GLY A 210 2.85 -8.34 -18.83
N ILE A 211 2.38 -7.17 -19.25
CA ILE A 211 1.82 -6.09 -18.45
C ILE A 211 0.39 -5.86 -18.94
N ASP A 212 -0.52 -5.65 -18.01
CA ASP A 212 -1.89 -5.17 -18.24
C ASP A 212 -1.83 -3.67 -18.57
N ASP A 213 -1.75 -3.32 -19.86
CA ASP A 213 -1.55 -1.95 -20.34
C ASP A 213 -2.87 -1.16 -20.42
N ASP A 214 -4.00 -1.85 -20.57
CA ASP A 214 -5.35 -1.26 -20.64
C ASP A 214 -6.07 -1.23 -19.29
N CYS A 215 -5.51 -1.93 -18.30
CA CYS A 215 -5.83 -1.89 -16.89
C CYS A 215 -7.21 -2.48 -16.56
N ASP A 216 -7.57 -3.55 -17.27
CA ASP A 216 -8.81 -4.30 -17.11
C ASP A 216 -8.69 -5.57 -16.24
N GLU A 217 -7.52 -5.79 -15.63
CA GLU A 217 -7.12 -6.96 -14.85
C GLU A 217 -6.80 -8.24 -15.64
N ALA A 218 -6.89 -8.21 -16.98
CA ALA A 218 -6.30 -9.20 -17.85
C ALA A 218 -4.89 -8.78 -18.29
N THR A 219 -4.17 -9.63 -19.00
CA THR A 219 -2.80 -9.32 -19.43
C THR A 219 -2.61 -9.89 -20.82
N ASP A 220 -2.15 -9.04 -21.73
CA ASP A 220 -1.91 -9.34 -23.14
C ASP A 220 -3.17 -9.87 -23.89
N GLU A 221 -4.38 -9.50 -23.45
CA GLU A 221 -5.63 -9.90 -24.10
C GLU A 221 -5.87 -9.13 -25.40
N GLY A 222 -6.47 -9.79 -26.40
CA GLY A 222 -6.81 -9.15 -27.66
C GLY A 222 -5.64 -8.84 -28.60
N VAL A 223 -4.40 -8.73 -28.09
CA VAL A 223 -3.16 -8.52 -28.86
C VAL A 223 -2.26 -9.76 -28.85
N GLY A 224 -2.88 -10.90 -29.11
CA GLY A 224 -2.16 -12.15 -29.32
C GLY A 224 -2.30 -13.14 -28.19
N GLY A 225 -2.81 -12.77 -27.03
CA GLY A 225 -3.43 -13.71 -26.10
C GLY A 225 -4.85 -14.04 -26.54
N ASN A 226 -5.16 -15.33 -26.73
CA ASN A 226 -6.54 -15.83 -26.89
C ASN A 226 -7.33 -15.34 -28.12
N VAL A 227 -6.67 -14.80 -29.15
CA VAL A 227 -7.33 -14.42 -30.41
C VAL A 227 -7.44 -15.64 -31.33
N PRO A 228 -8.60 -15.93 -31.95
CA PRO A 228 -8.73 -17.03 -32.89
C PRO A 228 -7.76 -16.91 -34.08
N CYS A 229 -6.93 -17.95 -34.26
CA CYS A 229 -6.01 -18.05 -35.38
C CYS A 229 -6.23 -19.35 -36.16
N ALA A 230 -5.70 -19.40 -37.39
CA ALA A 230 -5.68 -20.61 -38.18
C ALA A 230 -4.36 -20.72 -38.94
N PHE A 231 -3.87 -21.95 -39.07
CA PHE A 231 -2.62 -22.26 -39.74
C PHE A 231 -2.83 -23.44 -40.70
N GLY A 232 -2.08 -23.46 -41.81
CA GLY A 232 -2.24 -24.44 -42.88
C GLY A 232 -3.37 -24.12 -43.87
N ASP A 233 -3.35 -24.84 -45.00
CA ASP A 233 -4.26 -24.64 -46.11
C ASP A 233 -5.17 -25.85 -46.37
N GLY A 234 -6.34 -25.59 -46.95
CA GLY A 234 -7.27 -26.63 -47.39
C GLY A 234 -7.71 -27.56 -46.26
N ILE A 235 -7.59 -28.87 -46.50
CA ILE A 235 -7.97 -29.91 -45.54
C ILE A 235 -7.05 -29.96 -44.31
N CYS A 236 -5.84 -29.40 -44.40
CA CYS A 236 -4.88 -29.34 -43.30
C CYS A 236 -4.99 -28.05 -42.48
N ARG A 237 -6.01 -27.23 -42.73
CA ARG A 237 -6.24 -25.99 -41.99
C ARG A 237 -6.66 -26.32 -40.55
N ALA A 238 -5.76 -26.05 -39.61
CA ALA A 238 -6.01 -26.13 -38.19
C ALA A 238 -6.45 -24.77 -37.63
N ARG A 239 -7.30 -24.80 -36.61
CA ARG A 239 -7.70 -23.61 -35.83
C ARG A 239 -7.07 -23.69 -34.45
N GLY A 240 -6.72 -22.54 -33.90
CA GLY A 240 -6.20 -22.40 -32.55
C GLY A 240 -6.47 -21.01 -32.00
N LEU A 241 -5.80 -20.70 -30.89
CA LEU A 241 -5.74 -19.36 -30.32
C LEU A 241 -4.28 -18.89 -30.38
N THR A 242 -4.05 -17.62 -30.67
CA THR A 242 -2.72 -17.03 -30.59
C THR A 242 -2.19 -17.08 -29.15
N ILE A 243 -0.87 -17.11 -29.02
CA ILE A 243 -0.15 -17.06 -27.74
C ILE A 243 0.94 -15.98 -27.82
N CYS A 244 1.19 -15.34 -26.69
CA CYS A 244 2.34 -14.47 -26.45
C CYS A 244 3.58 -15.26 -26.05
N ASP A 245 4.68 -15.11 -26.80
CA ASP A 245 5.98 -15.67 -26.41
C ASP A 245 6.71 -14.77 -25.39
N ALA A 246 7.77 -15.32 -24.79
CA ALA A 246 8.59 -14.58 -23.82
C ALA A 246 9.39 -13.41 -24.43
N GLY A 247 9.41 -13.28 -25.76
CA GLY A 247 10.02 -12.18 -26.49
C GLY A 247 9.02 -11.10 -26.93
N GLY A 248 7.76 -11.21 -26.50
CA GLY A 248 6.68 -10.28 -26.85
C GLY A 248 6.13 -10.45 -28.28
N ASN A 249 6.37 -11.61 -28.90
CA ASN A 249 5.83 -11.91 -30.22
C ASN A 249 4.54 -12.72 -30.10
N VAL A 250 3.59 -12.37 -30.96
CA VAL A 250 2.34 -13.09 -31.14
C VAL A 250 2.52 -14.20 -32.18
N TYR A 251 2.19 -15.43 -31.83
CA TYR A 251 2.22 -16.54 -32.79
C TYR A 251 1.04 -17.52 -32.61
N CYS A 252 0.72 -18.26 -33.68
CA CYS A 252 -0.32 -19.28 -33.67
C CYS A 252 0.30 -20.66 -33.47
N PRO A 253 0.03 -21.38 -32.36
CA PRO A 253 0.57 -22.72 -32.10
C PRO A 253 -0.16 -23.82 -32.89
N ALA A 254 -1.13 -23.48 -33.74
CA ALA A 254 -1.90 -24.47 -34.50
C ALA A 254 -0.99 -25.20 -35.50
N GLU A 255 -0.91 -26.53 -35.39
CA GLU A 255 -0.16 -27.37 -36.31
C GLU A 255 -1.10 -27.91 -37.40
N ALA A 256 -0.70 -27.80 -38.67
CA ALA A 256 -1.45 -28.35 -39.79
C ALA A 256 -1.46 -29.89 -39.71
N GLY A 257 -2.62 -30.52 -39.89
CA GLY A 257 -2.83 -31.97 -39.72
C GLY A 257 -3.66 -32.62 -40.81
#